data_AF-R1CD28-F1
#
_entry.id   AF-R1CD28-F1
#
_cell.length_a   1.000
_cell.length_b   1.000
_cell.length_c   1.000
_cell.angle_alpha   90.00
_cell.angle_beta   90.00
_cell.angle_gamma   90.00
#
_symmetry.space_group_name_H-M   'P 1'
#
loop_
_entity.id
_entity.type
_entity.pdbx_description
1 polymer ?
#
loop_
_entity_poly.entity_id
_entity_poly.type
_entity_poly.pdbx_seq_one_letter_code
_entity_poly.pdbx_strand_id
1 'polypeptide(L)'
;MSEKRSRTTEKVLGIIGGIFGMFGGFFASFMGAMGEAFSGDSGGLGGLGASAFVFSILGIVSACLVYSKTKFAGWGLIISAVGIIISISLFGVIPGILFLISGIMTLAKKEKTIVE
;
A
#
# COMPACT_ATOMS: atom_id res chain seq x y z
N MET A 1 -26.08 9.70 -20.13
CA MET A 1 -25.58 8.33 -19.86
C MET A 1 -24.87 8.36 -18.50
N SER A 2 -25.56 7.98 -17.42
CA SER A 2 -25.01 8.07 -16.05
C SER A 2 -24.11 6.86 -15.83
N GLU A 3 -22.82 7.01 -16.08
CA GLU A 3 -21.82 6.00 -15.77
C GLU A 3 -21.85 5.78 -14.24
N LYS A 4 -22.33 4.61 -13.80
CA LYS A 4 -22.11 4.11 -12.43
C LYS A 4 -20.59 3.93 -12.29
N ARG A 5 -19.88 5.00 -11.93
CA ARG A 5 -18.42 4.97 -11.72
C ARG A 5 -18.12 4.04 -10.54
N SER A 6 -17.97 2.76 -10.82
CA SER A 6 -17.75 1.73 -9.83
C SER A 6 -16.53 2.06 -8.97
N ARG A 7 -16.60 1.76 -7.67
CA ARG A 7 -15.46 1.83 -6.75
C ARG A 7 -14.39 0.76 -7.05
N THR A 8 -14.61 -0.09 -8.05
CA THR A 8 -13.69 -1.17 -8.47
C THR A 8 -12.31 -0.65 -8.82
N THR A 9 -12.18 0.49 -9.50
CA THR A 9 -10.87 1.02 -9.90
C THR A 9 -10.00 1.32 -8.69
N GLU A 10 -10.56 1.95 -7.65
CA GLU A 10 -9.82 2.26 -6.41
C GLU A 10 -9.42 0.97 -5.68
N LYS A 11 -10.34 0.01 -5.57
CA LYS A 11 -10.07 -1.29 -4.92
C LYS A 11 -8.97 -2.06 -5.64
N VAL A 12 -9.05 -2.16 -6.96
CA VAL A 12 -8.11 -2.90 -7.80
C VAL A 12 -6.74 -2.22 -7.77
N LEU A 13 -6.69 -0.89 -7.86
CA LEU A 13 -5.42 -0.15 -7.78
C LEU A 13 -4.76 -0.31 -6.41
N GLY A 14 -5.56 -0.31 -5.33
CA GLY A 14 -5.09 -0.62 -3.98
C GLY A 14 -4.56 -2.05 -3.88
N ILE A 15 -5.32 -3.06 -4.30
CA ILE A 15 -4.89 -4.47 -4.22
C ILE A 15 -3.62 -4.72 -5.04
N ILE A 16 -3.52 -4.17 -6.25
CA ILE A 16 -2.31 -4.25 -7.09
C ILE A 16 -1.13 -3.59 -6.36
N GLY A 17 -1.32 -2.40 -5.80
CA GLY A 17 -0.30 -1.73 -4.99
C GLY A 17 0.19 -2.57 -3.81
N GLY A 18 -0.72 -3.28 -3.13
CA GLY A 18 -0.38 -4.18 -2.02
C GLY A 18 0.43 -5.39 -2.46
N ILE A 19 0.04 -6.04 -3.56
CA ILE A 19 0.78 -7.17 -4.13
C ILE A 19 2.19 -6.74 -4.52
N PHE A 20 2.34 -5.61 -5.22
CA PHE A 20 3.65 -5.03 -5.52
C PHE A 20 4.45 -4.70 -4.25
N GLY A 21 3.77 -4.26 -3.18
CA GLY A 21 4.36 -4.02 -1.86
C GLY A 21 4.93 -5.28 -1.21
N MET A 22 4.26 -6.43 -1.35
CA MET A 22 4.78 -7.71 -0.88
C MET A 22 6.02 -8.16 -1.67
N PHE A 23 6.03 -7.97 -2.99
CA PHE A 23 7.23 -8.25 -3.78
C PHE A 23 8.39 -7.32 -3.38
N GLY A 24 8.12 -6.04 -3.11
CA GLY A 24 9.11 -5.11 -2.60
C GLY A 24 9.65 -5.51 -1.22
N GLY A 25 8.78 -5.96 -0.31
CA GLY A 25 9.16 -6.47 1.01
C GLY A 25 10.03 -7.73 0.92
N PHE A 26 9.67 -8.66 0.05
CA PHE A 26 10.48 -9.86 -0.21
C PHE A 26 11.88 -9.51 -0.74
N PHE A 27 11.96 -8.58 -1.70
CA PHE A 27 13.22 -8.14 -2.27
C PHE A 27 14.11 -7.42 -1.24
N ALA A 28 13.51 -6.63 -0.36
CA ALA A 28 14.22 -5.95 0.72
C ALA A 28 14.72 -6.91 1.80
N SER A 29 13.91 -7.91 2.19
CA SER A 29 14.36 -8.98 3.08
C SER A 29 15.50 -9.79 2.45
N PHE A 30 15.45 -10.07 1.14
CA PHE A 30 16.51 -10.77 0.43
C PHE A 30 17.81 -9.95 0.39
N MET A 31 17.72 -8.66 0.07
CA MET A 31 18.87 -7.75 0.07
C MET A 31 19.45 -7.56 1.49
N GLY A 32 18.59 -7.51 2.50
CA GLY A 32 18.99 -7.47 3.90
C GLY A 32 19.75 -8.73 4.31
N ALA A 33 19.23 -9.92 4.00
CA ALA A 33 19.88 -11.20 4.30
C ALA A 33 21.21 -11.38 3.54
N MET A 34 21.30 -10.91 2.28
CA MET A 34 22.58 -10.85 1.57
C MET A 34 23.56 -9.88 2.27
N GLY A 35 23.12 -8.69 2.67
CA GLY A 35 23.95 -7.74 3.40
C GLY A 35 24.57 -8.33 4.67
N GLU A 36 23.79 -9.08 5.45
CA GLU A 36 24.27 -9.79 6.64
C GLU A 36 25.31 -10.87 6.29
N ALA A 37 25.06 -11.64 5.23
CA ALA A 37 25.97 -12.71 4.80
C ALA A 37 27.31 -12.21 4.24
N PHE A 38 27.34 -11.04 3.60
CA PHE A 38 28.56 -10.48 2.98
C PHE A 38 29.38 -9.59 3.92
N SER A 39 28.73 -8.84 4.83
CA SER A 39 29.41 -7.87 5.70
C SER A 39 29.47 -8.28 7.17
N GLY A 40 28.74 -9.32 7.59
CA GLY A 40 28.67 -9.74 9.00
C GLY A 40 27.97 -8.74 9.93
N ASP A 41 27.50 -7.61 9.38
CA ASP A 41 26.76 -6.58 10.09
C ASP A 41 25.27 -6.87 9.94
N SER A 42 24.60 -7.16 11.06
CA SER A 42 23.14 -7.33 11.16
C SER A 42 22.42 -5.99 11.09
N GLY A 43 22.85 -5.13 10.16
CA GLY A 43 22.51 -3.71 10.10
C GLY A 43 21.08 -3.49 9.64
N GLY A 44 20.09 -3.79 10.50
CA GLY A 44 18.70 -3.28 10.48
C GLY A 44 17.82 -3.59 9.25
N LEU A 45 18.40 -4.03 8.14
CA LEU A 45 17.74 -4.17 6.83
C LEU A 45 16.74 -5.33 6.80
N GLY A 46 16.99 -6.39 7.56
CA GLY A 46 16.01 -7.47 7.76
C GLY A 46 14.70 -6.99 8.41
N GLY A 47 14.78 -6.05 9.34
CA GLY A 47 13.62 -5.45 10.02
C GLY A 47 12.77 -4.56 9.10
N LEU A 48 13.43 -3.88 8.14
CA LEU A 48 12.77 -3.05 7.13
C LEU A 48 11.93 -3.87 6.14
N GLY A 49 12.36 -5.09 5.82
CA GLY A 49 11.57 -6.04 5.05
C GLY A 49 10.35 -6.56 5.81
N ALA A 50 10.49 -6.85 7.11
CA ALA A 50 9.37 -7.29 7.94
C ALA A 50 8.28 -6.20 8.11
N SER A 51 8.68 -4.95 8.31
CA SER A 51 7.73 -3.83 8.41
C SER A 51 6.98 -3.60 7.09
N ALA A 52 7.65 -3.80 5.94
CA ALA A 52 7.03 -3.75 4.62
C ALA A 52 5.85 -4.71 4.45
N PHE A 53 5.99 -5.95 4.94
CA PHE A 53 4.91 -6.93 4.89
C PHE A 53 3.69 -6.48 5.71
N VAL A 54 3.93 -5.95 6.91
CA VAL A 54 2.84 -5.43 7.77
C VAL A 54 2.11 -4.27 7.09
N PHE A 55 2.84 -3.32 6.51
CA PHE A 55 2.24 -2.20 5.79
C PHE A 55 1.52 -2.63 4.50
N SER A 56 2.01 -3.66 3.80
CA SER A 56 1.33 -4.21 2.63
C SER A 56 -0.01 -4.87 3.02
N ILE A 57 -0.04 -5.67 4.08
CA ILE A 57 -1.28 -6.26 4.61
C ILE A 57 -2.27 -5.17 5.01
N LEU A 58 -1.80 -4.14 5.74
CA LEU A 58 -2.62 -2.98 6.11
C LEU A 58 -3.19 -2.25 4.89
N GLY A 59 -2.38 -2.08 3.84
CA GLY A 59 -2.83 -1.46 2.60
C GLY A 59 -3.87 -2.30 1.85
N ILE A 60 -3.73 -3.63 1.83
CA ILE A 60 -4.74 -4.54 1.24
C ILE A 60 -6.04 -4.50 2.04
N VAL A 61 -5.96 -4.54 3.38
CA VAL A 61 -7.14 -4.42 4.25
C VAL A 61 -7.84 -3.09 4.04
N SER A 62 -7.07 -2.00 3.96
CA SER A 62 -7.58 -0.65 3.66
C SER A 62 -8.24 -0.59 2.28
N ALA A 63 -7.66 -1.24 1.26
CA ALA A 63 -8.27 -1.35 -0.07
C ALA A 63 -9.60 -2.13 -0.04
N CYS A 64 -9.71 -3.18 0.76
CA CYS A 64 -10.97 -3.91 0.95
C CYS A 64 -12.07 -3.05 1.61
N LEU A 65 -11.69 -2.17 2.52
CA LEU A 65 -12.60 -1.26 3.25
C LEU A 65 -13.12 -0.07 2.42
N VAL A 66 -12.64 0.12 1.18
CA VAL A 66 -13.04 1.20 0.25
C VAL A 66 -14.56 1.28 0.04
N TYR A 67 -15.27 0.15 0.08
CA TYR A 67 -16.74 0.11 -0.13
C TYR A 67 -17.55 0.42 1.12
N SER A 68 -16.99 0.20 2.32
CA SER A 68 -17.73 0.31 3.57
C SER A 68 -17.49 1.65 4.27
N LYS A 69 -16.24 2.14 4.29
CA LYS A 69 -15.84 3.37 4.99
C LYS A 69 -14.77 4.13 4.21
N THR A 70 -15.19 4.86 3.17
CA THR A 70 -14.25 5.50 2.23
C THR A 70 -13.26 6.48 2.84
N LYS A 71 -13.66 7.26 3.86
CA LYS A 71 -12.76 8.19 4.54
C LYS A 71 -11.64 7.45 5.30
N PHE A 72 -11.99 6.39 6.02
CA PHE A 72 -11.03 5.55 6.75
C PHE A 72 -10.14 4.76 5.80
N ALA A 73 -10.72 4.20 4.73
CA ALA A 73 -9.98 3.44 3.73
C ALA A 73 -8.93 4.30 2.99
N GLY A 74 -9.30 5.52 2.58
CA GLY A 74 -8.38 6.40 1.88
C GLY A 74 -7.23 6.90 2.77
N TRP A 75 -7.50 7.24 4.04
CA TRP A 75 -6.44 7.57 4.99
C TRP A 75 -5.54 6.35 5.29
N GLY A 76 -6.14 5.16 5.46
CA GLY A 76 -5.38 3.92 5.67
C GLY A 76 -4.44 3.59 4.52
N LEU A 77 -4.87 3.82 3.27
CA LEU A 77 -4.02 3.66 2.09
C LEU A 77 -2.87 4.67 2.04
N ILE A 78 -3.13 5.94 2.38
CA ILE A 78 -2.07 6.97 2.45
C ILE A 78 -1.06 6.65 3.55
N ILE A 79 -1.51 6.24 4.73
CA ILE A 79 -0.63 5.82 5.83
C ILE A 79 0.22 4.62 5.39
N SER A 80 -0.39 3.65 4.71
CA SER A 80 0.32 2.49 4.18
C SER A 80 1.34 2.87 3.11
N ALA A 81 1.03 3.84 2.25
CA ALA A 81 1.96 4.38 1.25
C ALA A 81 3.19 4.99 1.91
N VAL A 82 2.99 5.83 2.92
CA VAL A 82 4.08 6.46 3.67
C VAL A 82 4.89 5.41 4.43
N GLY A 83 4.23 4.45 5.08
CA GLY A 83 4.90 3.36 5.80
C GLY A 83 5.76 2.46 4.91
N ILE A 84 5.30 2.15 3.69
CA ILE A 84 6.08 1.39 2.70
C ILE A 84 7.27 2.23 2.17
N ILE A 85 7.07 3.51 1.88
CA ILE A 85 8.18 4.38 1.43
C ILE A 85 9.24 4.52 2.52
N ILE A 86 8.84 4.65 3.79
CA ILE A 86 9.80 4.74 4.89
C ILE A 86 10.49 3.39 5.13
N SER A 87 9.76 2.26 5.04
CA SER A 87 10.35 0.94 5.27
C SER A 87 11.33 0.53 4.17
N ILE A 88 10.95 0.66 2.90
CA ILE A 88 11.70 0.05 1.80
C ILE A 88 12.33 1.08 0.85
N SER A 89 12.12 2.37 1.12
CA SER A 89 12.67 3.49 0.35
C SER A 89 12.53 3.24 -1.16
N LEU A 90 13.64 3.05 -1.88
CA LEU A 90 13.66 2.84 -3.33
C LEU A 90 12.74 1.70 -3.83
N PHE A 91 12.71 0.55 -3.14
CA PHE A 91 11.87 -0.58 -3.56
C PHE A 91 10.38 -0.38 -3.25
N GLY A 92 10.09 0.52 -2.31
CA GLY A 92 8.73 0.87 -1.89
C GLY A 92 8.09 1.98 -2.74
N VAL A 93 8.83 2.63 -3.63
CA VAL A 93 8.33 3.77 -4.42
C VAL A 93 7.15 3.37 -5.31
N ILE A 94 7.27 2.26 -6.04
CA ILE A 94 6.19 1.76 -6.91
C ILE A 94 4.91 1.50 -6.10
N PRO A 95 4.90 0.58 -5.11
CA PRO A 95 3.71 0.31 -4.31
C PRO A 95 3.22 1.53 -3.52
N GLY A 96 4.13 2.38 -3.05
CA GLY A 96 3.81 3.63 -2.37
C GLY A 96 3.01 4.58 -3.25
N ILE A 97 3.43 4.83 -4.49
CA ILE A 97 2.72 5.68 -5.45
C ILE A 97 1.35 5.08 -5.79
N LEU A 98 1.27 3.77 -6.00
CA LEU A 98 0.02 3.05 -6.26
C LEU A 98 -1.00 3.22 -5.10
N PHE A 99 -0.54 3.06 -3.85
CA PHE A 99 -1.36 3.30 -2.67
C PHE A 99 -1.75 4.77 -2.50
N LEU A 100 -0.85 5.71 -2.81
CA LEU A 100 -1.12 7.14 -2.73
C LEU A 100 -2.21 7.56 -3.72
N ILE A 101 -2.11 7.14 -4.98
CA ILE A 101 -3.10 7.42 -6.03
C ILE A 101 -4.45 6.80 -5.64
N SER A 102 -4.43 5.53 -5.21
CA SER A 102 -5.64 4.83 -4.73
C SER A 102 -6.29 5.54 -3.54
N GLY A 103 -5.49 5.98 -2.57
CA GLY A 103 -5.94 6.69 -1.38
C GLY A 103 -6.57 8.06 -1.71
N ILE A 104 -5.92 8.84 -2.56
CA ILE A 104 -6.43 10.15 -3.01
C ILE A 104 -7.72 9.98 -3.82
N MET A 105 -7.77 9.02 -4.77
CA MET A 105 -9.00 8.74 -5.53
C MET A 105 -10.15 8.28 -4.62
N THR A 106 -9.82 7.47 -3.59
CA THR A 106 -10.79 7.02 -2.59
C THR A 106 -11.36 8.19 -1.80
N LEU A 107 -10.52 9.13 -1.35
CA LEU A 107 -10.91 10.32 -0.58
C LEU A 107 -11.67 11.36 -1.43
N ALA A 108 -11.21 11.60 -2.66
CA ALA A 108 -11.73 12.65 -3.54
C ALA A 108 -13.11 12.31 -4.12
N LYS A 109 -13.46 11.02 -4.18
CA LYS A 109 -14.75 10.57 -4.71
C LYS A 109 -15.83 10.68 -3.62
N LYS A 110 -16.65 11.73 -3.74
CA LYS A 110 -17.85 11.96 -2.91
C LYS A 110 -18.75 10.72 -2.94
N GLU A 111 -19.23 10.29 -1.77
CA GLU A 111 -20.41 9.43 -1.70
C GLU A 111 -21.53 10.14 -2.47
N LYS A 112 -22.03 9.50 -3.54
CA LYS A 112 -23.34 9.88 -4.04
C LYS A 112 -24.31 9.41 -2.98
N THR A 113 -24.74 10.31 -2.11
CA THR A 113 -25.98 10.15 -1.37
C THR A 113 -27.05 9.90 -2.42
N ILE A 114 -27.48 8.65 -2.56
CA ILE A 114 -28.75 8.34 -3.20
C ILE A 114 -29.79 8.97 -2.29
N VAL A 115 -30.21 10.19 -2.64
CA VAL A 115 -31.40 10.81 -2.08
C VAL A 115 -32.54 10.11 -2.81
N GLU A 116 -33.13 9.10 -2.17
CA GLU A 116 -34.47 8.62 -2.51
C GLU A 116 -35.51 9.67 -2.11
#